data_AF-A0A838UGL6-F1
#
_entry.id   AF-A0A838UGL6-F1
#
_cell.length_a   1.000
_cell.length_b   1.000
_cell.length_c   1.000
_cell.angle_alpha   90.00
_cell.angle_beta   90.00
_cell.angle_gamma   90.00
#
_symmetry.space_group_name_H-M   'P 1'
#
loop_
_entity.id
_entity.type
_entity.pdbx_description
1 polymer ?
#
loop_
_entity_poly.entity_id
_entity_poly.type
_entity_poly.pdbx_seq_one_letter_code
_entity_poly.pdbx_strand_id
1 'polypeptide(L)'
;MLLHPRVEVAVLETAREGILREGLAFDACTVGVVTNISADHLGQGGITSLNDLARVKQVVIEAVPTTGTAVLNAEDPLVAEMAARRRGASSISAPTPITTALPRIATVAASASWWKMTGWRCARAGSAFR
;
A
#
# COMPACT_ATOMS: atom_id res chain seq x y z
N MET A 1 16.20 -0.91 10.84
CA MET A 1 15.97 -0.04 9.67
C MET A 1 16.79 -0.57 8.50
N LEU A 2 16.37 -0.36 7.25
CA LEU A 2 17.00 -0.84 6.01
C LEU A 2 18.40 -0.22 5.79
N LEU A 3 19.32 -0.46 6.71
CA LEU A 3 20.63 0.18 6.80
C LEU A 3 21.71 -0.61 6.04
N HIS A 4 21.33 -1.75 5.45
CA HIS A 4 22.27 -2.56 4.71
C HIS A 4 22.55 -1.89 3.36
N PRO A 5 23.82 -1.59 3.02
CA PRO A 5 24.18 -0.75 1.88
C PRO A 5 23.86 -1.34 0.50
N ARG A 6 23.44 -2.61 0.45
CA ARG A 6 23.01 -3.30 -0.78
C ARG A 6 21.49 -3.35 -0.98
N VAL A 7 20.71 -2.81 -0.05
CA VAL A 7 19.25 -2.78 -0.19
C VAL A 7 18.87 -1.60 -1.06
N GLU A 8 18.32 -1.88 -2.24
CA GLU A 8 17.92 -0.85 -3.22
C GLU A 8 16.44 -0.49 -3.12
N VAL A 9 15.63 -1.39 -2.55
CA VAL A 9 14.16 -1.28 -2.48
C VAL A 9 13.67 -1.91 -1.19
N ALA A 10 12.66 -1.30 -0.59
CA ALA A 10 11.87 -1.92 0.47
C ALA A 10 10.42 -2.00 0.04
N VAL A 11 9.74 -3.08 0.41
CA VAL A 11 8.29 -3.19 0.30
C VAL A 11 7.72 -3.23 1.70
N LEU A 12 6.92 -2.23 2.06
CA LEU A 12 6.33 -2.12 3.40
C LEU A 12 4.83 -2.38 3.30
N GLU A 13 4.37 -3.38 4.04
CA GLU A 13 2.94 -3.59 4.26
C GLU A 13 2.47 -2.70 5.42
N THR A 14 1.39 -1.96 5.21
CA THR A 14 0.79 -1.12 6.24
C THR A 14 -0.60 -1.62 6.60
N ALA A 15 -0.71 -2.21 7.78
CA ALA A 15 -1.99 -2.66 8.33
C ALA A 15 -2.76 -1.52 9.02
N ARG A 16 -4.10 -1.64 9.07
CA ARG A 16 -5.02 -0.70 9.75
C ARG A 16 -4.55 -0.39 11.18
N GLU A 17 -4.30 -1.43 11.97
CA GLU A 17 -3.87 -1.28 13.37
C GLU A 17 -2.53 -0.55 13.51
N GLY A 18 -1.58 -0.79 12.60
CA GLY A 18 -0.30 -0.08 12.60
C GLY A 18 -0.49 1.42 12.39
N ILE A 19 -1.29 1.79 11.38
CA ILE A 19 -1.61 3.19 11.07
C ILE A 19 -2.33 3.87 12.25
N LEU A 20 -3.32 3.20 12.83
CA LEU A 20 -4.12 3.80 13.91
C LEU A 20 -3.33 3.99 15.21
N ARG A 21 -2.37 3.12 15.50
CA ARG A 21 -1.61 3.16 16.75
C ARG A 21 -0.39 4.06 16.67
N GLU A 22 0.38 3.95 15.58
CA GLU A 22 1.71 4.54 15.47
C GLU A 22 1.88 5.39 14.21
N GLY A 23 0.85 5.48 13.36
CA GLY A 23 0.96 6.10 12.05
C GLY A 23 1.74 5.25 11.05
N LEU A 24 2.31 5.90 10.03
CA LEU A 24 3.18 5.23 9.06
C LEU A 24 4.60 5.09 9.63
N ALA A 25 5.23 3.96 9.36
CA ALA A 25 6.63 3.72 9.74
C ALA A 25 7.65 4.51 8.88
N PHE A 26 7.17 5.44 8.05
CA PHE A 26 7.95 6.24 7.12
C PHE A 26 7.22 7.58 6.86
N ASP A 27 7.98 8.63 6.57
CA ASP A 27 7.41 9.96 6.29
C ASP A 27 6.91 10.10 4.84
N ALA A 28 7.62 9.48 3.90
CA ALA A 28 7.28 9.50 2.48
C ALA A 28 7.68 8.22 1.76
N CYS A 29 6.95 7.89 0.69
CA CYS A 29 7.29 6.78 -0.21
C CYS A 29 7.29 7.23 -1.67
N THR A 30 8.14 6.63 -2.49
CA THR A 30 8.17 6.93 -3.93
C THR A 30 6.92 6.39 -4.62
N VAL A 31 6.39 5.28 -4.11
CA VAL A 31 5.22 4.59 -4.65
C VAL A 31 4.29 4.17 -3.51
N GLY A 32 3.04 4.62 -3.56
CA GLY A 32 1.98 4.19 -2.65
C GLY A 32 0.97 3.36 -3.42
N VAL A 33 0.68 2.16 -2.92
CA VAL A 33 -0.26 1.23 -3.54
C VAL A 33 -1.42 0.95 -2.59
N VAL A 34 -2.65 1.13 -3.05
CA VAL A 34 -3.86 0.66 -2.35
C VAL A 34 -4.60 -0.29 -3.28
N THR A 35 -4.84 -1.50 -2.80
CA THR A 35 -5.36 -2.60 -3.63
C THR A 35 -6.86 -2.83 -3.45
N ASN A 36 -7.38 -2.70 -2.22
CA ASN A 36 -8.80 -2.83 -1.91
C ASN A 36 -9.12 -2.27 -0.51
N ILE A 37 -10.40 -1.96 -0.29
CA ILE A 37 -11.01 -1.67 1.01
C ILE A 37 -12.06 -2.74 1.30
N SER A 38 -11.67 -3.73 2.10
CA SER A 38 -12.57 -4.78 2.59
C SER A 38 -12.86 -4.60 4.08
N ALA A 39 -14.03 -5.06 4.53
CA ALA A 39 -14.37 -5.04 5.95
C ALA A 39 -13.36 -5.89 6.73
N ASP A 40 -12.73 -5.26 7.72
CA ASP A 40 -11.77 -5.89 8.61
C ASP A 40 -11.96 -5.28 9.99
N HIS A 41 -12.39 -6.10 10.96
CA HIS A 41 -12.56 -5.70 12.35
C HIS A 41 -13.35 -4.38 12.58
N LEU A 42 -14.44 -4.17 11.82
CA LEU A 42 -15.33 -3.02 12.04
C LEU A 42 -15.89 -3.02 13.48
N GLY A 43 -15.99 -1.83 14.07
CA GLY A 43 -16.34 -1.62 15.48
C GLY A 43 -15.15 -1.48 16.42
N GLN A 44 -13.91 -1.62 15.92
CA GLN A 44 -12.68 -1.45 16.70
C GLN A 44 -11.91 -0.20 16.26
N GLY A 45 -11.18 0.42 17.20
CA GLY A 45 -10.30 1.56 16.91
C GLY A 45 -11.01 2.78 16.31
N GLY A 46 -12.31 2.97 16.60
CA GLY A 46 -13.12 4.07 16.06
C GLY A 46 -13.55 3.90 14.61
N ILE A 47 -13.27 2.75 13.98
CA ILE A 47 -13.63 2.45 12.60
C ILE A 47 -14.97 1.72 12.59
N THR A 48 -16.02 2.38 12.12
CA THR A 48 -17.38 1.83 12.12
C THR A 48 -17.90 1.55 10.72
N SER A 49 -17.22 2.04 9.69
CA SER A 49 -17.60 1.87 8.29
C SER A 49 -16.40 1.59 7.38
N LEU A 50 -16.68 1.06 6.19
CA LEU A 50 -15.67 0.93 5.12
C LEU A 50 -15.10 2.29 4.71
N ASN A 51 -15.90 3.36 4.79
CA ASN A 51 -15.43 4.71 4.53
C ASN A 51 -14.41 5.19 5.56
N ASP A 52 -14.58 4.83 6.83
CA ASP A 52 -13.58 5.10 7.87
C ASP A 52 -12.29 4.33 7.57
N LEU A 53 -12.40 3.08 7.15
CA LEU A 53 -11.24 2.28 6.76
C LEU A 53 -10.52 2.84 5.53
N ALA A 54 -11.28 3.30 4.53
CA ALA A 54 -10.73 3.99 3.36
C ALA A 54 -9.97 5.25 3.76
N ARG A 55 -10.52 6.05 4.69
CA ARG A 55 -9.82 7.23 5.26
C ARG A 55 -8.52 6.86 5.97
N VAL A 56 -8.51 5.79 6.75
CA VAL A 56 -7.27 5.31 7.40
C VAL A 56 -6.24 4.87 6.37
N LYS A 57 -6.63 4.11 5.36
CA LYS A 57 -5.70 3.61 4.34
C LYS A 57 -5.26 4.68 3.33
N GLN A 58 -6.02 5.76 3.17
CA GLN A 58 -5.68 6.93 2.33
C GLN A 58 -4.33 7.55 2.70
N VAL A 59 -3.92 7.47 3.97
CA VAL A 59 -2.66 8.10 4.44
C VAL A 59 -1.43 7.59 3.68
N VAL A 60 -1.48 6.36 3.14
CA VAL A 60 -0.43 5.83 2.28
C VAL A 60 -0.29 6.62 0.98
N ILE A 61 -1.41 7.05 0.39
CA ILE A 61 -1.43 7.88 -0.81
C ILE A 61 -1.05 9.33 -0.49
N GLU A 62 -1.36 9.81 0.71
CA GLU A 62 -0.95 11.14 1.17
C GLU A 62 0.56 11.23 1.42
N ALA A 63 1.20 10.13 1.81
CA ALA A 63 2.65 10.03 1.99
C ALA A 63 3.44 9.96 0.67
N VAL A 64 2.79 9.88 -0.49
CA VAL A 64 3.48 9.94 -1.78
C VAL A 64 3.68 11.42 -2.16
N PRO A 65 4.90 11.91 -2.45
CA PRO A 65 5.14 13.29 -2.88
C PRO A 65 4.61 13.54 -4.30
N THR A 66 4.47 14.80 -4.73
CA THR A 66 4.02 15.18 -6.10
C THR A 66 4.85 14.56 -7.23
N THR A 67 6.09 14.18 -6.94
CA THR A 67 7.01 13.50 -7.88
C THR A 67 6.90 11.98 -7.85
N GLY A 68 6.15 11.40 -6.91
CA GLY A 68 5.96 9.96 -6.76
C GLY A 68 4.73 9.44 -7.51
N THR A 69 4.44 8.15 -7.36
CA THR A 69 3.33 7.48 -8.07
C THR A 69 2.34 6.86 -7.09
N ALA A 70 1.05 7.12 -7.29
CA ALA A 70 -0.03 6.42 -6.60
C ALA A 70 -0.59 5.32 -7.52
N VAL A 71 -0.59 4.07 -7.05
CA VAL A 71 -1.21 2.98 -7.79
C VAL A 71 -2.48 2.56 -7.07
N LEU A 72 -3.61 2.72 -7.75
CA LEU A 72 -4.93 2.56 -7.19
C LEU A 72 -5.69 1.51 -8.00
N ASN A 73 -6.30 0.56 -7.31
CA ASN A 73 -7.24 -0.35 -7.96
C ASN A 73 -8.51 0.42 -8.37
N ALA A 74 -8.76 0.52 -9.68
CA ALA A 74 -9.92 1.24 -10.20
C ALA A 74 -11.23 0.44 -10.11
N GLU A 75 -11.16 -0.87 -9.83
CA GLU A 75 -12.33 -1.74 -9.68
C GLU A 75 -12.96 -1.62 -8.28
N ASP A 76 -12.23 -1.09 -7.30
CA ASP A 76 -12.74 -0.80 -5.97
C ASP A 76 -13.13 0.68 -5.88
N PRO A 77 -14.43 1.02 -5.77
CA PRO A 77 -14.88 2.41 -5.76
C PRO A 77 -14.24 3.27 -4.66
N LEU A 78 -14.02 2.69 -3.47
CA LEU A 78 -13.43 3.42 -2.34
C LEU A 78 -11.95 3.71 -2.57
N VAL A 79 -11.26 2.83 -3.30
CA VAL A 79 -9.88 3.05 -3.74
C VAL A 79 -9.82 4.04 -4.90
N ALA A 80 -10.74 3.96 -5.86
CA ALA A 80 -10.80 4.89 -6.99
C ALA A 80 -11.02 6.35 -6.51
N GLU A 81 -11.86 6.55 -5.50
CA GLU A 81 -12.09 7.87 -4.89
C GLU A 81 -10.84 8.50 -4.26
N MET A 82 -9.83 7.69 -3.90
CA MET A 82 -8.58 8.17 -3.30
C MET A 82 -7.78 9.09 -4.23
N ALA A 83 -7.95 8.93 -5.54
CA ALA A 83 -7.27 9.75 -6.55
C ALA A 83 -7.63 11.23 -6.42
N ALA A 84 -8.87 11.55 -6.06
CA ALA A 84 -9.35 12.93 -5.94
C ALA A 84 -8.75 13.68 -4.73
N ARG A 85 -8.28 12.95 -3.71
CA ARG A 85 -7.74 13.52 -2.47
C ARG A 85 -6.22 13.72 -2.52
N ARG A 86 -5.59 13.39 -3.65
CA ARG A 86 -4.14 13.48 -3.84
C ARG A 86 -3.70 14.89 -4.22
N ARG A 87 -2.59 15.34 -3.64
CA ARG A 87 -1.86 16.53 -4.09
C ARG A 87 -0.90 16.15 -5.23
N GLY A 88 -1.35 16.28 -6.47
CA GLY A 88 -0.52 16.56 -7.63
C GLY A 88 0.51 15.51 -8.09
N ALA A 89 0.29 14.21 -7.88
CA ALA A 89 1.11 13.21 -8.59
C ALA A 89 0.30 12.24 -9.44
N SER A 90 1.03 11.62 -10.35
CA SER A 90 0.50 10.66 -11.33
C SER A 90 -0.17 9.49 -10.63
N SER A 91 -1.43 9.26 -10.98
CA SER A 91 -2.17 8.06 -10.62
C SER A 91 -2.13 7.07 -11.77
N ILE A 92 -1.90 5.80 -11.44
CA ILE A 92 -2.08 4.69 -12.37
C ILE A 92 -3.21 3.83 -11.84
N SER A 93 -4.26 3.71 -12.66
CA SER A 93 -5.35 2.77 -12.46
C SER A 93 -4.96 1.45 -13.10
N ALA A 94 -4.84 0.38 -12.31
CA ALA A 94 -4.49 -0.94 -12.82
C ALA A 94 -5.45 -2.01 -12.26
N PRO A 95 -5.93 -2.97 -13.08
CA PRO A 95 -6.56 -4.18 -12.58
C PRO A 95 -5.51 -5.07 -11.87
N THR A 96 -5.89 -5.66 -10.75
CA THR A 96 -5.03 -6.44 -9.83
C THR A 96 -4.38 -7.68 -10.51
N PRO A 97 -3.14 -8.16 -10.17
CA PRO A 97 -2.21 -7.66 -9.16
C PRO A 97 -1.00 -6.90 -9.73
N ILE A 98 -0.72 -5.75 -9.12
CA ILE A 98 0.42 -4.88 -9.39
C ILE A 98 1.67 -5.50 -8.74
N THR A 99 2.49 -6.20 -9.53
CA THR A 99 3.82 -6.69 -9.09
C THR A 99 4.97 -6.04 -9.88
N THR A 100 4.67 -5.32 -10.96
CA THR A 100 5.71 -4.80 -11.84
C THR A 100 5.60 -3.28 -11.93
N ALA A 101 6.18 -2.59 -10.96
CA ALA A 101 7.04 -1.43 -11.22
C ALA A 101 7.48 -0.81 -9.88
N LEU A 102 8.79 -0.69 -9.70
CA LEU A 102 9.52 0.53 -9.30
C LEU A 102 10.57 0.26 -8.21
N PRO A 103 11.82 0.73 -8.42
CA PRO A 103 12.86 0.68 -7.42
C PRO A 103 12.73 1.88 -6.47
N ARG A 104 13.20 1.73 -5.22
CA ARG A 104 13.42 2.78 -4.20
C ARG A 104 12.36 3.03 -3.11
N ILE A 105 11.71 1.97 -2.60
CA ILE A 105 10.70 1.97 -1.52
C ILE A 105 9.28 2.10 -2.08
N ALA A 106 8.58 0.97 -2.08
CA ALA A 106 7.17 0.85 -2.40
C ALA A 106 6.39 0.48 -1.14
N THR A 107 5.28 1.16 -0.87
CA THR A 107 4.37 0.78 0.21
C THR A 107 3.14 0.13 -0.38
N VAL A 108 2.74 -1.01 0.17
CA VAL A 108 1.53 -1.74 -0.20
C VAL A 108 0.57 -1.73 0.98
N ALA A 109 -0.57 -1.07 0.80
CA ALA A 109 -1.72 -1.21 1.68
C ALA A 109 -2.69 -2.23 1.06
N ALA A 110 -2.64 -3.47 1.57
CA ALA A 110 -3.56 -4.54 1.21
C ALA A 110 -4.21 -5.12 2.47
N SER A 111 -5.31 -5.87 2.30
CA SER A 111 -5.73 -6.86 3.30
C SER A 111 -4.78 -8.06 3.21
N ALA A 112 -4.33 -8.54 4.37
CA ALA A 112 -3.12 -9.34 4.56
C ALA A 112 -2.98 -10.54 3.59
N SER A 113 -1.82 -10.62 2.93
CA SER A 113 -1.28 -11.88 2.43
C SER A 113 0.24 -11.82 2.51
N TRP A 114 0.85 -12.85 3.09
CA TRP A 114 2.31 -12.92 3.31
C TRP A 114 3.03 -13.23 2.00
N TRP A 115 3.97 -12.37 1.59
CA TRP A 115 4.82 -12.54 0.41
C TRP A 115 6.29 -12.68 0.81
N LYS A 116 6.99 -13.67 0.24
CA LYS A 116 8.43 -13.86 0.45
C LYS A 116 9.17 -13.42 -0.82
N MET A 117 10.16 -12.54 -0.66
CA MET A 117 10.95 -12.01 -1.77
C MET A 117 12.29 -12.74 -1.85
N THR A 118 12.58 -13.40 -2.98
CA THR A 118 13.89 -14.01 -3.29
C THR A 118 14.23 -13.73 -4.74
N GLY A 119 15.19 -12.83 -4.97
CA GLY A 119 15.37 -12.21 -6.29
C GLY A 119 14.12 -11.44 -6.72
N TRP A 120 14.12 -10.87 -7.92
CA TRP A 120 13.03 -10.07 -8.50
C TRP A 120 11.75 -10.86 -8.80
N ARG A 121 11.45 -11.91 -8.03
CA ARG A 121 10.33 -12.83 -8.24
C ARG A 121 9.50 -12.89 -6.97
N CYS A 122 8.19 -12.67 -7.14
CA CYS A 122 7.20 -12.74 -6.08
C CYS A 122 6.49 -14.08 -6.12
N ALA A 123 6.41 -14.79 -5.00
CA ALA A 123 5.65 -16.02 -4.87
C ALA A 123 4.84 -16.01 -3.56
N ARG A 124 3.63 -16.59 -3.60
CA ARG A 124 2.78 -16.76 -2.43
C ARG A 124 3.54 -17.58 -1.37
N ALA A 125 3.49 -17.18 -0.10
CA ALA A 125 4.06 -18.00 0.97
C ALA A 125 3.43 -19.41 0.92
N GLY A 126 4.24 -20.41 0.53
CA GLY A 126 3.81 -21.81 0.36
C GLY A 126 3.99 -22.41 -1.03
N SER A 127 4.25 -21.63 -2.09
CA SER A 127 4.59 -22.18 -3.40
C SER A 127 6.11 -22.24 -3.59
N ALA A 128 6.67 -23.44 -3.71
CA ALA A 128 8.09 -23.63 -4.00
C ALA A 128 8.44 -23.02 -5.37
N PHE A 129 9.53 -22.26 -5.43
CA PHE A 129 10.15 -21.86 -6.69
C PHE A 129 10.66 -23.13 -7.40
N ARG A 130 10.03 -23.48 -8.52
CA ARG A 130 10.63 -24.34 -9.55
C ARG A 130 11.20 -23.45 -10.64
#